data_AF-A0A4Q0Z971-F1
#
_entry.id   AF-A0A4Q0Z971-F1
#
_cell.length_a   1.000
_cell.length_b   1.000
_cell.length_c   1.000
_cell.angle_alpha   90.00
_cell.angle_beta   90.00
_cell.angle_gamma   90.00
#
_symmetry.space_group_name_H-M   'P 1'
#
loop_
_entity.id
_entity.type
_entity.pdbx_description
1 polymer ?
#
loop_
_entity_poly.entity_id
_entity_poly.type
_entity_poly.pdbx_seq_one_letter_code
_entity_poly.pdbx_strand_id
1 'polypeptide(L)'
;MAILLSSLNNKVNKKEAKILSNEMFKQSQFLKESYDLVSPPLFQNFLVNIGLKDKGLCWQFAYDMLKHAKSLDLKSFDYYIGGANIGDYWREHTTLVVTCKDCNFSDGIVLDPWRNSGELFYSKVKKDTQYVWSQRGEKRN
;
A
#
# COMPACT_ATOMS: atom_id res chain seq x y z
N MET A 1 3.88 12.39 3.71
CA MET A 1 3.24 11.80 2.51
C MET A 1 2.48 12.79 1.62
N ALA A 2 1.57 13.64 2.13
CA ALA A 2 0.80 14.59 1.31
C ALA A 2 1.62 15.44 0.31
N ILE A 3 2.81 15.93 0.72
CA ILE A 3 3.74 16.67 -0.15
C ILE A 3 4.22 15.78 -1.31
N LEU A 4 4.57 14.52 -1.02
CA LEU A 4 5.03 13.57 -2.02
C LEU A 4 3.92 13.26 -3.04
N LEU A 5 2.69 13.02 -2.56
CA LEU A 5 1.52 12.82 -3.42
C LEU A 5 1.26 14.04 -4.31
N SER A 6 1.33 15.25 -3.75
CA SER A 6 1.18 16.50 -4.50
C SER A 6 2.30 16.73 -5.52
N SER A 7 3.46 16.11 -5.32
CA SER A 7 4.62 16.19 -6.22
C SER A 7 4.60 15.17 -7.36
N LEU A 8 3.61 14.26 -7.39
CA LEU A 8 3.49 13.25 -8.45
C LEU A 8 3.29 13.90 -9.82
N ASN A 9 2.44 14.93 -9.89
CA ASN A 9 2.16 15.68 -11.11
C ASN A 9 1.55 17.03 -10.73
N ASN A 10 1.76 18.07 -11.55
CA ASN A 10 1.21 19.41 -11.31
C ASN A 10 -0.34 19.46 -11.31
N LYS A 11 -0.99 18.47 -11.92
CA LYS A 11 -2.45 18.34 -11.95
C LYS A 11 -3.06 17.73 -10.68
N VAL A 12 -2.25 17.17 -9.78
CA VAL A 12 -2.77 16.58 -8.53
C VAL A 12 -3.33 17.69 -7.63
N ASN A 13 -4.59 17.55 -7.22
CA ASN A 13 -5.19 18.48 -6.29
C ASN A 13 -4.55 18.32 -4.91
N LYS A 14 -3.92 19.40 -4.40
CA LYS A 14 -3.25 19.41 -3.09
C LYS A 14 -4.19 19.07 -1.92
N LYS A 15 -5.49 19.42 -2.03
CA LYS A 15 -6.49 19.07 -1.02
C LYS A 15 -6.76 17.56 -1.03
N GLU A 16 -6.94 16.96 -2.20
CA GLU A 16 -7.13 15.51 -2.32
C GLU A 16 -5.88 14.75 -1.85
N ALA A 17 -4.68 15.23 -2.17
CA ALA A 17 -3.43 14.66 -1.67
C ALA A 17 -3.35 14.68 -0.13
N LYS A 18 -3.86 15.74 0.52
CA LYS A 18 -3.94 15.83 1.98
C LYS A 18 -4.99 14.87 2.55
N ILE A 19 -6.16 14.77 1.92
CA ILE A 19 -7.24 13.84 2.31
C ILE A 19 -6.72 12.41 2.24
N LEU A 20 -6.23 11.98 1.07
CA LEU A 20 -5.68 10.64 0.88
C LEU A 20 -4.57 10.38 1.89
N SER A 21 -3.68 11.36 2.11
CA SER A 21 -2.60 11.19 3.08
C SER A 21 -3.10 10.87 4.47
N ASN A 22 -4.02 11.67 4.98
CA ASN A 22 -4.55 11.50 6.33
C ASN A 22 -5.33 10.19 6.47
N GLU A 23 -6.16 9.87 5.49
CA GLU A 23 -7.00 8.68 5.51
C GLU A 23 -6.19 7.38 5.42
N MET A 24 -5.11 7.34 4.64
CA MET A 24 -4.23 6.18 4.59
C MET A 24 -3.48 5.96 5.92
N PHE A 25 -3.04 7.02 6.61
CA PHE A 25 -2.47 6.87 7.95
C PHE A 25 -3.48 6.34 8.96
N LYS A 26 -4.72 6.86 8.96
CA LYS A 26 -5.78 6.38 9.84
C LYS A 26 -6.14 4.92 9.55
N GLN A 27 -6.30 4.57 8.27
CA GLN A 27 -6.62 3.20 7.87
C GLN A 27 -5.52 2.22 8.25
N SER A 28 -4.25 2.61 8.11
CA SER A 28 -3.11 1.82 8.58
C SER A 28 -3.21 1.48 10.08
N GLN A 29 -3.51 2.47 10.92
CA GLN A 29 -3.67 2.27 12.37
C GLN A 29 -4.92 1.45 12.68
N PHE A 30 -6.04 1.71 12.00
CA PHE A 30 -7.26 0.94 12.16
C PHE A 30 -7.05 -0.55 11.82
N LEU A 31 -6.36 -0.85 10.72
CA LEU A 31 -6.04 -2.23 10.32
C LEU A 31 -5.07 -2.89 11.29
N LYS A 32 -4.13 -2.13 11.85
CA LYS A 32 -3.22 -2.62 12.89
C LYS A 32 -3.97 -3.15 14.10
N GLU A 33 -4.92 -2.37 14.60
CA GLU A 33 -5.78 -2.73 15.73
C GLU A 33 -6.73 -3.88 15.35
N SER A 34 -7.38 -3.78 14.18
CA SER A 34 -8.38 -4.74 13.72
C SER A 34 -7.84 -6.14 13.44
N TYR A 35 -6.57 -6.24 13.07
CA TYR A 35 -5.93 -7.53 12.76
C TYR A 35 -5.16 -8.13 13.93
N ASP A 36 -5.16 -7.48 15.11
CA ASP A 36 -4.42 -7.92 16.29
C ASP A 36 -2.97 -8.31 15.91
N LEU A 37 -2.28 -7.36 15.27
CA LEU A 37 -0.92 -7.55 14.77
C LEU A 37 0.03 -7.85 15.95
N VAL A 38 0.66 -9.01 15.93
CA VAL A 38 1.67 -9.41 16.90
C VAL A 38 3.03 -9.04 16.30
N SER A 39 3.89 -8.39 17.09
CA SER A 39 5.25 -8.10 16.66
C SER A 39 6.13 -9.34 16.88
N PRO A 40 6.99 -9.77 15.93
CA PRO A 40 7.42 -9.07 14.71
C PRO A 40 6.64 -9.42 13.42
N PRO A 41 6.63 -8.54 12.39
CA PRO A 41 5.79 -8.67 11.19
C PRO A 41 6.13 -9.86 10.28
N LEU A 42 7.39 -10.31 10.29
CA LEU A 42 7.80 -11.57 9.66
C LEU A 42 7.14 -12.80 10.31
N PHE A 43 6.82 -12.71 11.60
CA PHE A 43 6.15 -13.77 12.36
C PHE A 43 4.67 -13.88 11.97
N GLN A 44 4.00 -12.77 11.62
CA GLN A 44 2.61 -12.81 11.19
C GLN A 44 2.44 -13.49 9.81
N ASN A 45 3.34 -13.25 8.85
CA ASN A 45 3.34 -13.96 7.56
C ASN A 45 3.68 -15.44 7.72
N PHE A 46 4.60 -15.80 8.64
CA PHE A 46 4.88 -17.19 9.01
C PHE A 46 3.65 -17.88 9.61
N LEU A 47 2.97 -17.24 10.57
CA LEU A 47 1.84 -17.80 11.29
C LEU A 47 0.59 -18.01 10.43
N VAL A 48 0.32 -17.14 9.46
CA VAL A 48 -0.80 -17.34 8.53
C VAL A 48 -0.46 -18.40 7.47
N ASN A 49 0.78 -18.47 6.97
CA ASN A 49 1.17 -19.48 5.97
C ASN A 49 1.21 -20.92 6.51
N ILE A 50 1.40 -21.15 7.82
CA ILE A 50 1.32 -22.49 8.44
C ILE A 50 -0.04 -22.82 9.06
N GLY A 51 -1.06 -21.97 8.84
CA GLY A 51 -2.44 -22.22 9.25
C GLY A 51 -2.76 -21.94 10.72
N LEU A 52 -1.97 -21.11 11.42
CA LEU A 52 -2.16 -20.77 12.84
C LEU A 52 -2.94 -19.46 13.09
N LYS A 53 -3.16 -18.60 12.08
CA LYS A 53 -4.01 -17.40 12.16
C LYS A 53 -4.82 -17.20 10.87
N ASP A 54 -6.05 -16.70 11.00
CA ASP A 54 -7.00 -16.55 9.87
C ASP A 54 -6.81 -15.27 9.01
N LYS A 55 -6.13 -14.23 9.53
CA LYS A 55 -5.99 -12.89 8.89
C LYS A 55 -4.68 -12.18 9.28
N GLY A 56 -4.24 -11.21 8.48
CA GLY A 56 -3.04 -10.38 8.70
C GLY A 56 -1.97 -10.41 7.59
N LEU A 57 -2.30 -10.94 6.41
CA LEU A 57 -1.35 -11.07 5.28
C LEU A 57 -1.10 -9.74 4.57
N CYS A 58 0.09 -9.59 3.97
CA CYS A 58 0.46 -8.40 3.19
C CYS A 58 -0.57 -8.04 2.10
N TRP A 59 -1.13 -9.03 1.41
CA TRP A 59 -2.16 -8.79 0.42
C TRP A 59 -3.46 -8.26 1.05
N GLN A 60 -3.87 -8.75 2.23
CA GLN A 60 -5.09 -8.25 2.90
C GLN A 60 -4.96 -6.77 3.24
N PHE A 61 -3.80 -6.36 3.78
CA PHE A 61 -3.49 -4.94 3.98
C PHE A 61 -3.57 -4.14 2.67
N ALA A 62 -2.98 -4.64 1.59
CA ALA A 62 -3.00 -3.96 0.29
C ALA A 62 -4.43 -3.75 -0.24
N TYR A 63 -5.27 -4.79 -0.16
CA TYR A 63 -6.65 -4.74 -0.65
C TYR A 63 -7.59 -3.93 0.25
N ASP A 64 -7.44 -3.97 1.58
CA ASP A 64 -8.25 -3.15 2.48
C ASP A 64 -7.86 -1.68 2.43
N MET A 65 -6.56 -1.37 2.25
CA MET A 65 -6.10 -0.01 1.96
C MET A 65 -6.66 0.49 0.61
N LEU A 66 -6.63 -0.36 -0.43
CA LEU A 66 -7.23 -0.04 -1.74
C LEU A 66 -8.72 0.26 -1.60
N LYS A 67 -9.47 -0.59 -0.89
CA LYS A 67 -10.90 -0.42 -0.68
C LYS A 67 -11.20 0.91 0.01
N HIS A 68 -10.44 1.26 1.05
CA HIS A 68 -10.57 2.55 1.73
C HIS A 68 -10.28 3.70 0.78
N ALA A 69 -9.14 3.68 0.07
CA ALA A 69 -8.76 4.72 -0.88
C ALA A 69 -9.82 4.96 -1.97
N LYS A 70 -10.41 3.89 -2.51
CA LYS A 70 -11.50 3.97 -3.50
C LYS A 70 -12.76 4.60 -2.95
N SER A 71 -13.10 4.32 -1.69
CA SER A 71 -14.31 4.88 -1.06
C SER A 71 -14.28 6.41 -0.90
N LEU A 72 -13.09 7.02 -0.98
CA LEU A 72 -12.90 8.47 -0.93
C LEU A 72 -13.29 9.18 -2.25
N ASP A 73 -13.48 8.42 -3.34
CA ASP A 73 -13.84 8.91 -4.68
C ASP A 73 -12.98 10.08 -5.22
N LEU A 74 -11.68 10.08 -4.88
CA LEU A 74 -10.72 11.12 -5.27
C LEU A 74 -10.40 11.02 -6.76
N LYS A 75 -10.44 12.14 -7.49
CA LYS A 75 -10.28 12.16 -8.95
C LYS A 75 -8.83 12.34 -9.40
N SER A 76 -7.93 12.78 -8.52
CA SER A 76 -6.53 13.03 -8.85
C SER A 76 -5.66 11.78 -8.96
N PHE A 77 -6.17 10.61 -8.56
CA PHE A 77 -5.34 9.42 -8.35
C PHE A 77 -5.83 8.21 -9.13
N ASP A 78 -4.87 7.36 -9.49
CA ASP A 78 -5.10 6.01 -9.98
C ASP A 78 -4.45 5.00 -9.01
N TYR A 79 -5.08 3.85 -8.83
CA TYR A 79 -4.66 2.83 -7.86
C TYR A 79 -4.20 1.54 -8.54
N TYR A 80 -3.17 0.92 -7.98
CA TYR A 80 -2.58 -0.33 -8.47
C TYR A 80 -2.19 -1.23 -7.31
N ILE A 81 -2.12 -2.53 -7.58
CA ILE A 81 -1.47 -3.48 -6.67
C ILE A 81 -0.02 -3.65 -7.13
N GLY A 82 0.93 -3.38 -6.23
CA GLY A 82 2.34 -3.66 -6.43
C GLY A 82 2.70 -5.04 -5.87
N GLY A 83 3.49 -5.81 -6.61
CA GLY A 83 4.08 -7.07 -6.18
C GLY A 83 5.59 -7.05 -6.29
N ALA A 84 6.29 -7.55 -5.28
CA ALA A 84 7.73 -7.76 -5.25
C ALA A 84 8.04 -9.25 -5.03
N ASN A 85 9.15 -9.73 -5.61
CA ASN A 85 9.57 -11.14 -5.57
C ASN A 85 8.45 -12.12 -6.01
N ILE A 86 7.68 -11.75 -7.03
CA ILE A 86 6.54 -12.55 -7.51
C ILE A 86 7.04 -13.93 -7.93
N GLY A 87 6.43 -14.98 -7.39
CA GLY A 87 6.83 -16.37 -7.65
C GLY A 87 7.83 -16.95 -6.64
N ASP A 88 8.39 -16.15 -5.75
CA ASP A 88 9.11 -16.65 -4.56
C ASP A 88 8.11 -16.77 -3.40
N TYR A 89 7.66 -18.00 -3.15
CA TYR A 89 6.65 -18.31 -2.12
C TYR A 89 7.00 -17.76 -0.73
N TRP A 90 8.28 -17.62 -0.40
CA TRP A 90 8.72 -17.18 0.92
C TRP A 90 8.95 -15.67 1.02
N ARG A 91 9.13 -14.98 -0.12
CA ARG A 91 9.54 -13.57 -0.17
C ARG A 91 8.58 -12.67 -0.95
N GLU A 92 7.52 -13.23 -1.52
CA GLU A 92 6.50 -12.46 -2.24
C GLU A 92 5.87 -11.44 -1.29
N HIS A 93 5.85 -10.17 -1.73
CA HIS A 93 5.26 -9.08 -0.98
C HIS A 93 4.31 -8.29 -1.86
N THR A 94 3.15 -7.92 -1.31
CA THR A 94 2.09 -7.22 -2.01
C THR A 94 1.70 -5.95 -1.26
N THR A 95 1.50 -4.85 -1.99
CA THR A 95 1.20 -3.54 -1.41
C THR A 95 0.33 -2.69 -2.33
N LEU A 96 -0.24 -1.61 -1.79
CA LEU A 96 -0.96 -0.61 -2.59
C LEU A 96 0.04 0.38 -3.20
N VAL A 97 -0.12 0.69 -4.48
CA VAL A 97 0.60 1.77 -5.16
C VAL A 97 -0.39 2.80 -5.68
N VAL A 98 -0.11 4.07 -5.39
CA VAL A 98 -0.92 5.21 -5.83
C VAL A 98 -0.12 6.05 -6.82
N THR A 99 -0.70 6.36 -7.97
CA THR A 99 -0.14 7.28 -8.95
C THR A 99 -1.04 8.51 -9.10
N CYS A 100 -0.53 9.55 -9.76
CA CYS A 100 -1.43 10.55 -10.35
C CYS A 100 -2.32 9.91 -11.42
N LYS A 101 -3.46 10.54 -11.69
CA LYS A 101 -4.38 10.18 -12.75
C LYS A 101 -3.64 9.97 -14.08
N ASP A 102 -3.84 8.80 -14.70
CA ASP A 102 -3.28 8.39 -15.99
C ASP A 102 -1.74 8.39 -16.06
N CYS A 103 -1.08 8.35 -14.90
CA CYS A 103 0.35 8.17 -14.78
C CYS A 103 0.74 6.70 -14.72
N ASN A 104 1.99 6.40 -15.10
CA ASN A 104 2.52 5.04 -15.04
C ASN A 104 2.72 4.57 -13.61
N PHE A 105 2.55 3.27 -13.37
CA PHE A 105 2.83 2.60 -12.09
C PHE A 105 4.20 2.98 -11.51
N SER A 106 5.24 2.99 -12.35
CA SER A 106 6.63 3.24 -11.91
C SER A 106 6.87 4.65 -11.34
N ASP A 107 5.97 5.60 -11.60
CA ASP A 107 6.05 6.97 -11.10
C ASP A 107 5.24 7.17 -9.80
N GLY A 108 4.58 6.12 -9.32
CA GLY A 108 3.74 6.13 -8.14
C GLY A 108 4.48 6.12 -6.80
N ILE A 109 3.67 6.09 -5.75
CA ILE A 109 4.07 5.98 -4.35
C ILE A 109 3.55 4.65 -3.81
N VAL A 110 4.45 3.86 -3.23
CA VAL A 110 4.15 2.66 -2.47
C VAL A 110 3.54 3.06 -1.12
N LEU A 111 2.45 2.42 -0.72
CA LEU A 111 1.78 2.58 0.56
C LEU A 111 1.74 1.23 1.29
N ASP A 112 2.70 1.00 2.16
CA ASP A 112 2.99 -0.31 2.76
C ASP A 112 2.86 -0.25 4.29
N PRO A 113 1.64 -0.38 4.82
CA PRO A 113 1.41 -0.41 6.27
C PRO A 113 1.86 -1.72 6.91
N TRP A 114 2.05 -2.79 6.13
CA TRP A 114 2.43 -4.10 6.64
C TRP A 114 3.91 -4.14 7.05
N ARG A 115 4.79 -3.50 6.26
CA ARG A 115 6.25 -3.51 6.46
C ARG A 115 6.70 -3.11 7.86
N ASN A 116 6.03 -2.13 8.46
CA ASN A 116 6.36 -1.62 9.79
C ASN A 116 5.26 -1.97 10.83
N SER A 117 4.64 -3.15 10.72
CA SER A 117 3.63 -3.63 11.69
C SER A 117 2.50 -2.64 11.97
N GLY A 118 1.93 -2.06 10.91
CA GLY A 118 0.81 -1.12 10.99
C GLY A 118 1.20 0.35 11.01
N GLU A 119 2.50 0.68 11.08
CA GLU A 119 2.96 2.02 10.72
C GLU A 119 3.09 2.14 9.19
N LEU A 120 2.47 3.17 8.61
CA LEU A 120 2.45 3.34 7.15
C LEU A 120 3.84 3.72 6.62
N PHE A 121 4.52 2.77 5.97
CA PHE A 121 5.66 3.08 5.13
C PHE A 121 5.20 3.67 3.79
N TYR A 122 5.90 4.69 3.31
CA TYR A 122 5.64 5.25 1.98
C TYR A 122 6.93 5.72 1.31
N SER A 123 7.04 5.43 0.01
CA SER A 123 8.18 5.86 -0.82
C SER A 123 7.78 5.91 -2.29
N LYS A 124 8.56 6.61 -3.14
CA LYS A 124 8.38 6.47 -4.59
C LYS A 124 8.78 5.06 -4.99
N VAL A 125 8.05 4.44 -5.93
CA VAL A 125 8.35 3.09 -6.44
C VAL A 125 9.82 2.94 -6.83
N LYS A 126 10.37 3.88 -7.59
CA LYS A 126 11.78 3.91 -8.05
C LYS A 126 12.82 4.18 -6.94
N LYS A 127 12.40 4.58 -5.74
CA LYS A 127 13.30 4.94 -4.63
C LYS A 127 13.31 3.91 -3.50
N ASP A 128 12.44 2.90 -3.56
CA ASP A 128 12.49 1.80 -2.59
C ASP A 128 13.68 0.89 -2.92
N THR A 129 14.62 0.78 -1.99
CA THR A 129 15.82 -0.06 -2.14
C THR A 129 15.63 -1.46 -1.59
N GLN A 130 14.58 -1.69 -0.80
CA GLN A 130 14.33 -2.97 -0.16
C GLN A 130 13.59 -3.94 -1.09
N TYR A 131 12.70 -3.42 -1.94
CA TYR A 131 11.88 -4.22 -2.85
C TYR A 131 11.88 -3.63 -4.26
N VAL A 132 11.99 -4.51 -5.24
CA VAL A 132 11.77 -4.15 -6.66
C VAL A 132 10.31 -4.40 -6.98
N TRP A 133 9.55 -3.31 -7.11
CA TRP A 133 8.11 -3.37 -7.32
C TRP A 133 7.73 -3.52 -8.79
N SER A 134 6.80 -4.43 -9.05
CA SER A 134 6.17 -4.63 -10.34
C SER A 134 4.64 -4.52 -10.22
N GLN A 135 3.99 -4.08 -11.29
CA GLN A 135 2.53 -3.97 -11.30
C GLN A 135 1.89 -5.38 -11.37
N ARG A 136 0.97 -5.67 -10.45
CA ARG A 136 0.21 -6.92 -10.42
C ARG A 136 -1.19 -6.72 -11.00
N GLY A 137 -1.37 -7.16 -12.25
CA GLY A 137 -2.63 -7.00 -12.99
C GLY A 137 -2.86 -5.56 -13.45
N GLU A 138 -4.12 -5.16 -13.61
CA GLU A 138 -4.49 -3.87 -14.18
C GLU A 138 -4.76 -2.79 -13.12
N LYS A 139 -4.97 -1.55 -13.60
CA LYS A 139 -5.44 -0.40 -12.80
C LYS A 139 -6.74 -0.74 -12.06
N ARG A 140 -6.89 -0.27 -10.82
CA ARG A 140 -7.93 -0.70 -9.87
C ARG A 140 -8.92 0.39 -9.42
N ASN A 141 -9.13 1.43 -10.23
CA ASN A 141 -10.09 2.50 -9.91
C ASN A 141 -11.53 2.04 -9.78
#